data_AF-A0A2J8UN22-F1
#
_entry.id   AF-A0A2J8UN22-F1
#
_cell.length_a   1.000
_cell.length_b   1.000
_cell.length_c   1.000
_cell.angle_alpha   90.00
_cell.angle_beta   90.00
_cell.angle_gamma   90.00
#
_symmetry.space_group_name_H-M   'P 1'
#
loop_
_entity.id
_entity.type
_entity.pdbx_description
1 polymer ?
#
loop_
_entity_poly.entity_id
_entity_poly.type
_entity_poly.pdbx_seq_one_letter_code
_entity_poly.pdbx_strand_id
1 'polypeptide(L)'
;QNAFQVIAVDGVCSGIIQCLSAEDCVDWLQAIATNISNLTKHNIKKINRNFPVNQQIVYMGWCEAREQDPLQDRVYSPTFLALRGSCLYKFLAPPVTTWDWTRAEKTFSVYEIMCKILK
;
A
#
# COMPACT_ATOMS: atom_id res chain seq x y z
N GLN A 1 18.56 -7.72 -12.46
CA GLN A 1 19.32 -6.92 -11.48
C GLN A 1 19.27 -7.67 -10.16
N ASN A 2 20.41 -8.03 -9.58
CA ASN A 2 20.50 -8.78 -8.32
C ASN A 2 20.68 -7.80 -7.15
N ALA A 3 19.85 -6.78 -7.11
CA ALA A 3 19.94 -5.74 -6.11
C ALA A 3 18.56 -5.17 -5.84
N PHE A 4 18.33 -4.74 -4.61
CA PHE A 4 17.09 -4.11 -4.19
C PHE A 4 17.35 -3.03 -3.15
N GLN A 5 16.34 -2.21 -2.90
CA GLN A 5 16.34 -1.22 -1.84
C GLN A 5 15.03 -1.32 -1.10
N VAL A 6 15.07 -1.15 0.22
CA VAL A 6 13.87 -1.07 1.06
C VAL A 6 13.70 0.38 1.49
N ILE A 7 12.50 0.91 1.32
CA ILE A 7 12.14 2.26 1.72
C ILE A 7 11.10 2.16 2.83
N ALA A 8 11.39 2.79 3.96
CA ALA A 8 10.49 2.89 5.10
C ALA A 8 9.44 3.99 4.87
N VAL A 9 8.40 3.99 5.71
CA VAL A 9 7.26 4.92 5.61
C VAL A 9 7.67 6.39 5.77
N ASP A 10 8.73 6.64 6.54
CA ASP A 10 9.31 7.98 6.74
C ASP A 10 10.25 8.41 5.59
N GLY A 11 10.35 7.60 4.54
CA GLY A 11 11.23 7.85 3.38
C GLY A 11 12.68 7.43 3.61
N VAL A 12 13.04 6.96 4.81
CA VAL A 12 14.39 6.44 5.05
C VAL A 12 14.59 5.17 4.25
N CYS A 13 15.70 5.08 3.52
CA CYS A 13 16.01 3.94 2.68
C CYS A 13 17.22 3.15 3.21
N SER A 14 17.25 1.84 2.96
CA SER A 14 18.36 0.96 3.32
C SER A 14 19.66 1.22 2.54
N GLY A 15 19.63 2.10 1.53
CA GLY A 15 20.57 2.05 0.41
C GLY A 15 20.34 0.84 -0.49
N ILE A 16 21.13 0.73 -1.57
CA ILE A 16 21.07 -0.40 -2.50
C ILE A 16 21.79 -1.59 -1.87
N ILE A 17 21.06 -2.68 -1.67
CA ILE A 17 21.58 -3.96 -1.20
C ILE A 17 21.87 -4.81 -2.44
N GLN A 18 23.13 -5.19 -2.61
CA GLN A 18 23.58 -6.07 -3.69
C GLN A 18 23.55 -7.53 -3.20
N CYS A 19 22.90 -8.40 -3.96
CA CYS A 19 22.87 -9.83 -3.71
C CYS A 19 23.96 -10.56 -4.51
N LEU A 20 24.46 -11.66 -3.96
CA LEU A 20 25.48 -12.49 -4.59
C LEU A 20 24.95 -13.23 -5.82
N SER A 21 23.68 -13.65 -5.77
CA SER A 21 22.97 -14.28 -6.89
C SER A 21 21.55 -13.71 -7.07
N ALA A 22 20.91 -14.08 -8.17
CA ALA A 22 19.50 -13.75 -8.42
C ALA A 22 18.56 -14.51 -7.48
N GLU A 23 18.92 -15.75 -7.13
CA GLU A 23 18.17 -16.60 -6.19
C GLU A 23 18.15 -15.98 -4.79
N ASP A 24 19.32 -15.58 -4.27
CA ASP A 24 19.41 -14.87 -3.00
C ASP A 24 18.54 -13.61 -3.00
N CYS A 25 18.55 -12.86 -4.11
CA CYS A 25 17.75 -11.64 -4.25
C CYS A 25 16.25 -11.94 -4.15
N VAL A 26 15.79 -13.01 -4.80
CA VAL A 26 14.39 -13.43 -4.77
C VAL A 26 14.00 -13.91 -3.37
N ASP A 27 14.85 -14.68 -2.70
CA ASP A 27 14.60 -15.17 -1.34
C ASP A 27 14.46 -14.01 -0.34
N TRP A 28 15.36 -13.02 -0.42
CA TRP A 28 15.27 -11.81 0.40
C TRP A 28 13.99 -11.03 0.13
N LEU A 29 13.64 -10.79 -1.14
CA LEU A 29 12.42 -10.08 -1.51
C LEU A 29 11.17 -10.82 -1.02
N GLN A 30 11.13 -12.15 -1.15
CA GLN A 30 10.02 -12.98 -0.70
C GLN A 30 9.89 -12.95 0.83
N ALA A 31 11.00 -13.03 1.57
CA ALA A 31 11.02 -12.96 3.01
C ALA A 31 10.54 -11.58 3.51
N ILE A 32 11.02 -10.49 2.89
CA ILE A 32 10.60 -9.12 3.21
C ILE A 32 9.11 -8.93 2.91
N ALA A 33 8.64 -9.32 1.71
CA ALA A 33 7.24 -9.20 1.32
C ALA A 33 6.32 -9.98 2.27
N THR A 34 6.73 -11.20 2.66
CA THR A 34 6.00 -12.03 3.62
C THR A 34 5.92 -11.36 4.99
N ASN A 35 7.02 -10.79 5.46
CA ASN A 35 7.06 -10.09 6.74
C ASN A 35 6.16 -8.84 6.73
N ILE A 36 6.23 -8.02 5.68
CA ILE A 36 5.37 -6.84 5.49
C ILE A 36 3.89 -7.25 5.46
N SER A 37 3.54 -8.33 4.75
CA SER A 37 2.17 -8.85 4.68
C SER A 37 1.66 -9.29 6.06
N ASN A 38 2.48 -10.01 6.83
CA ASN A 38 2.12 -10.48 8.17
C ASN A 38 1.93 -9.31 9.15
N LEU A 39 2.84 -8.34 9.16
CA LEU A 39 2.73 -7.14 9.99
C LEU A 39 1.51 -6.30 9.59
N THR A 40 1.24 -6.15 8.30
CA THR A 40 0.05 -5.45 7.80
C THR A 40 -1.23 -6.15 8.26
N LYS A 41 -1.33 -7.48 8.14
CA LYS A 41 -2.48 -8.26 8.65
C LYS A 41 -2.66 -8.09 10.16
N HIS A 42 -1.57 -8.08 10.93
CA HIS A 42 -1.62 -7.85 12.37
C HIS A 42 -2.14 -6.43 12.69
N ASN A 43 -1.63 -5.41 11.99
CA ASN A 43 -2.05 -4.03 12.15
C ASN A 43 -3.53 -3.83 11.80
N ILE A 44 -4.01 -4.43 10.70
CA ILE A 44 -5.43 -4.44 10.32
C ILE A 44 -6.28 -4.98 11.49
N LYS A 45 -5.91 -6.15 12.03
CA LYS A 45 -6.63 -6.76 13.17
C LYS A 45 -6.65 -5.83 14.39
N LYS A 46 -5.54 -5.14 14.67
CA LYS A 46 -5.44 -4.21 15.81
C LYS A 46 -6.36 -2.99 15.61
N ILE A 47 -6.31 -2.36 14.44
CA ILE A 47 -7.10 -1.15 14.14
C ILE A 47 -8.60 -1.48 14.06
N ASN A 48 -8.96 -2.62 13.46
CA ASN A 48 -10.36 -3.07 13.31
C ASN A 48 -11.11 -3.28 14.63
N ARG A 49 -10.40 -3.43 15.77
CA ARG A 49 -11.03 -3.45 17.10
C ARG A 49 -11.77 -2.15 17.42
N ASN A 50 -11.40 -1.06 16.76
CA ASN A 50 -12.01 0.27 16.95
C ASN A 50 -13.05 0.60 15.88
N PHE A 51 -13.34 -0.32 14.94
CA PHE A 51 -14.32 -0.11 13.87
C PHE A 51 -15.50 -1.10 14.00
N PRO A 52 -16.74 -0.65 13.70
CA PRO A 52 -17.86 -1.58 13.56
C PRO A 52 -17.61 -2.53 12.37
N VAL A 53 -18.20 -3.73 12.42
CA VAL A 53 -17.92 -4.83 11.48
C VAL A 53 -18.08 -4.41 10.01
N ASN A 54 -19.11 -3.61 9.70
CA ASN A 54 -19.38 -3.10 8.35
C ASN A 54 -18.43 -1.98 7.88
N GLN A 55 -17.53 -1.53 8.75
CA GLN A 55 -16.55 -0.47 8.50
C GLN A 55 -15.13 -0.96 8.78
N GLN A 56 -14.91 -2.27 8.86
CA GLN A 56 -13.59 -2.83 9.05
C GLN A 56 -12.74 -2.74 7.78
N ILE A 57 -11.44 -2.63 7.99
CA ILE A 57 -10.42 -2.69 6.95
C ILE A 57 -10.33 -4.13 6.48
N VAL A 58 -10.52 -4.33 5.18
CA VAL A 58 -10.43 -5.64 4.50
C VAL A 58 -9.02 -5.86 3.98
N TYR A 59 -8.42 -4.80 3.41
CA TYR A 59 -7.08 -4.84 2.82
C TYR A 59 -6.44 -3.46 2.91
N MET A 60 -5.11 -3.42 3.02
CA MET A 60 -4.33 -2.19 2.80
C MET A 60 -2.91 -2.53 2.36
N GLY A 61 -2.27 -1.64 1.62
CA GLY A 61 -0.91 -1.85 1.13
C GLY A 61 -0.43 -0.75 0.19
N TRP A 62 0.87 -0.77 -0.09
CA TRP A 62 1.51 0.08 -1.10
C TRP A 62 1.20 -0.44 -2.51
N CYS A 63 0.98 0.50 -3.44
CA CYS A 63 0.85 0.23 -4.86
C CYS A 63 1.53 1.32 -5.68
N GLU A 64 1.90 1.01 -6.91
CA GLU A 64 2.35 1.99 -7.89
C GLU A 64 1.15 2.60 -8.60
N ALA A 65 0.92 3.90 -8.38
CA ALA A 65 -0.14 4.64 -9.05
C ALA A 65 0.42 5.45 -10.21
N ARG A 66 -0.22 5.33 -11.38
CA ARG A 66 0.07 6.16 -12.54
C ARG A 66 -0.78 7.43 -12.46
N GLU A 67 -0.14 8.59 -12.44
CA GLU A 67 -0.86 9.85 -12.59
C GLU A 67 -1.22 10.10 -14.06
N GLN A 68 -2.47 10.53 -14.31
CA GLN A 68 -2.89 11.01 -15.63
C GLN A 68 -2.49 12.49 -15.73
N ASP A 69 -1.20 12.77 -15.91
CA ASP A 69 -0.74 14.07 -16.37
C ASP A 69 -0.48 13.99 -17.89
N PRO A 70 -1.19 14.76 -18.73
CA PRO A 70 -0.92 14.82 -20.17
C PRO A 70 0.48 15.36 -20.52
N LEU A 71 1.14 16.06 -19.61
CA LEU A 71 2.40 16.77 -19.85
C LEU A 71 3.64 16.09 -19.23
N GLN A 72 3.47 15.16 -18.29
CA GLN A 72 4.57 14.41 -17.69
C GLN A 72 4.63 12.97 -18.20
N ASP A 73 5.85 12.52 -18.51
CA ASP A 73 6.14 11.17 -18.95
C ASP A 73 5.90 10.18 -17.80
N ARG A 74 4.73 9.53 -17.80
CA ARG A 74 4.35 8.30 -17.07
C ARG A 74 5.10 8.02 -15.75
N VAL A 75 5.09 8.96 -14.82
CA VAL A 75 5.70 8.74 -13.50
C VAL A 75 4.75 7.83 -12.70
N TYR A 76 5.23 6.63 -12.38
CA TYR A 76 4.62 5.80 -11.33
C TYR A 76 5.07 6.36 -9.99
N SER A 77 4.12 6.61 -9.10
CA SER A 77 4.39 7.08 -7.75
C SER A 77 3.86 6.07 -6.73
N PRO A 78 4.61 5.82 -5.64
CA PRO A 78 4.14 4.98 -4.57
C PRO A 78 2.94 5.65 -3.91
N THR A 79 1.86 4.89 -3.76
CA THR A 79 0.61 5.31 -3.14
C THR A 79 0.17 4.24 -2.16
N PHE A 80 -0.35 4.65 -1.00
CA PHE A 80 -0.93 3.70 -0.05
C PHE A 80 -2.44 3.62 -0.24
N LEU A 81 -2.96 2.41 -0.46
CA LEU A 81 -4.38 2.16 -0.60
C LEU A 81 -4.91 1.34 0.57
N ALA A 82 -6.14 1.64 0.99
CA ALA A 82 -6.85 0.83 1.96
C ALA A 82 -8.32 0.63 1.56
N LEU A 83 -8.79 -0.61 1.59
CA LEU A 83 -10.18 -0.98 1.44
C LEU A 83 -10.80 -1.13 2.83
N ARG A 84 -11.77 -0.29 3.15
CA ARG A 84 -12.48 -0.29 4.43
C ARG A 84 -13.98 -0.18 4.17
N GLY A 85 -14.76 -1.12 4.73
CA GLY A 85 -16.18 -1.25 4.39
C GLY A 85 -16.37 -1.36 2.88
N SER A 86 -17.16 -0.45 2.31
CA SER A 86 -17.41 -0.36 0.86
C SER A 86 -16.62 0.75 0.16
N CYS A 87 -15.58 1.29 0.80
CA CYS A 87 -14.83 2.43 0.30
C CYS A 87 -13.34 2.10 0.12
N LEU A 88 -12.77 2.57 -0.99
CA LEU A 88 -11.34 2.58 -1.24
C LEU A 88 -10.79 3.96 -0.89
N TYR A 89 -9.74 3.98 -0.07
CA TYR A 89 -9.07 5.18 0.40
C TYR A 89 -7.67 5.26 -0.18
N LYS A 90 -7.27 6.46 -0.60
CA LYS A 90 -5.90 6.81 -1.00
C LYS A 90 -5.24 7.61 0.11
N PHE A 91 -4.01 7.23 0.47
CA PHE A 91 -3.18 7.94 1.43
C PHE A 91 -1.76 8.14 0.88
N LEU A 92 -1.09 9.18 1.37
CA LEU A 92 0.36 9.37 1.20
C LEU A 92 1.17 8.41 2.07
N ALA A 93 0.64 8.04 3.23
CA ALA A 93 1.29 7.14 4.19
C ALA A 93 0.26 6.23 4.87
N PRO A 94 0.66 5.04 5.37
CA PRO A 94 -0.25 4.11 6.03
C PRO A 94 -0.92 4.75 7.27
N PRO A 95 -2.26 4.61 7.44
CA PRO A 95 -2.94 5.09 8.63
C PRO A 95 -2.53 4.24 9.85
N VAL A 96 -2.11 4.88 10.94
CA VAL A 96 -1.65 4.20 12.16
C VAL A 96 -2.78 4.13 13.20
N THR A 97 -3.63 5.15 13.21
CA THR A 97 -4.75 5.33 14.13
C THR A 97 -6.07 5.46 13.38
N THR A 98 -7.19 5.37 14.10
CA THR A 98 -8.52 5.62 13.51
C THR A 98 -8.68 7.06 13.03
N TRP A 99 -7.96 8.01 13.62
CA TRP A 99 -8.00 9.43 13.22
C TRP A 99 -7.39 9.67 11.84
N ASP A 100 -6.34 8.93 11.48
CA ASP A 100 -5.66 9.09 10.19
C ASP A 100 -6.58 8.85 8.98
N TRP A 101 -7.68 8.12 9.17
CA TRP A 101 -8.69 7.88 8.12
C TRP A 101 -9.41 9.14 7.66
N THR A 102 -9.43 10.20 8.49
CA THR A 102 -9.96 11.52 8.11
C THR A 102 -9.03 12.28 7.16
N ARG A 103 -7.76 11.86 7.08
CA ARG A 103 -6.70 12.49 6.28
C ARG A 103 -6.45 11.78 4.95
N ALA A 104 -7.35 10.89 4.53
CA ALA A 104 -7.28 10.28 3.20
C ALA A 104 -7.31 11.36 2.13
N GLU A 105 -6.39 11.28 1.16
CA GLU A 105 -6.34 12.22 0.04
C GLU A 105 -7.57 12.11 -0.85
N LYS A 106 -8.02 10.88 -1.08
CA LYS A 106 -9.19 10.55 -1.88
C LYS A 106 -9.94 9.39 -1.27
N THR A 107 -11.25 9.39 -1.45
CA THR A 107 -12.15 8.29 -1.09
C THR A 107 -13.05 8.00 -2.27
N PHE A 108 -13.21 6.73 -2.59
CA PHE A 108 -14.02 6.25 -3.69
C PHE A 108 -14.96 5.16 -3.18
N SER A 109 -16.20 5.14 -3.64
CA SER A 109 -17.05 3.99 -3.37
C SER A 109 -16.65 2.85 -4.29
N VAL A 110 -16.54 1.64 -3.76
CA VAL A 110 -16.04 0.48 -4.52
C VAL A 110 -16.89 0.18 -5.76
N TYR A 111 -18.22 0.33 -5.66
CA TYR A 111 -19.11 0.12 -6.81
C TYR A 111 -18.86 1.15 -7.93
N GLU A 112 -18.52 2.39 -7.60
CA GLU A 112 -18.21 3.43 -8.60
C GLU A 112 -16.93 3.11 -9.37
N ILE A 113 -15.97 2.44 -8.74
CA ILE A 113 -14.72 2.01 -9.38
C ILE A 113 -14.97 0.79 -10.25
N MET A 114 -15.65 -0.24 -9.73
CA MET A 114 -15.93 -1.46 -10.50
C MET A 114 -16.71 -1.16 -11.78
N CYS A 115 -17.70 -0.27 -11.71
CA CYS A 115 -18.48 0.13 -12.89
C CYS A 115 -17.68 0.98 -13.91
N LYS A 116 -16.58 1.62 -13.53
CA LYS A 116 -15.71 2.36 -14.47
C LYS A 116 -14.74 1.46 -15.23
N ILE A 117 -14.39 0.29 -14.67
CA ILE A 117 -13.51 -0.70 -15.31
C ILE A 117 -14.29 -1.56 -16.31
N LEU A 118 -15.60 -1.70 -16.13
CA LEU A 118 -16.50 -2.49 -16.98
C LEU A 118 -17.14 -1.71 -18.14
N LYS A 119 -16.58 -0.54 -18.50
CA LYS A 119 -17.02 0.24 -19.66
C LYS A 119 -16.01 0.17 -20.80
#